data_AF-A0A6G0ZF62-F1
#
_entry.id   AF-A0A6G0ZF62-F1
#
_cell.length_a   1.000
_cell.length_b   1.000
_cell.length_c   1.000
_cell.angle_alpha   90.00
_cell.angle_beta   90.00
_cell.angle_gamma   90.00
#
_symmetry.space_group_name_H-M   'P 1'
#
loop_
_entity.id
_entity.type
_entity.pdbx_description
1 polymer ?
#
loop_
_entity_poly.entity_id
_entity_poly.type
_entity_poly.pdbx_seq_one_letter_code
_entity_poly.pdbx_strand_id
1 'polypeptide(L)' 'LKSSRLGWASHVWRSRGPIGLATDWEPDKRRPRGRPRQRWEDRIKKDASKLGANDGKELAQDRDRWRLV' A
#
# COMPACT_ATOMS: atom_id res chain seq x y z
N LEU A 1 2.77 -15.81 7.52
CA LEU A 1 3.21 -15.45 6.15
C LEU A 1 2.98 -13.96 5.92
N LYS A 2 3.91 -13.11 6.36
CA LYS A 2 3.94 -11.73 5.86
C LYS A 2 4.28 -11.80 4.39
N SER A 3 3.29 -11.60 3.54
CA SER A 3 3.49 -11.37 2.11
C SER A 3 4.57 -10.31 1.96
N SER A 4 5.63 -10.56 1.16
CA SER A 4 6.71 -9.58 0.92
C SER A 4 6.17 -8.21 0.49
N ARG A 5 4.96 -8.18 -0.07
CA ARG A 5 4.22 -6.98 -0.45
C ARG A 5 3.86 -6.09 0.75
N LEU A 6 3.44 -6.66 1.89
CA LEU A 6 3.18 -5.89 3.12
C LEU A 6 4.49 -5.35 3.71
N GLY A 7 5.56 -6.15 3.73
CA GLY A 7 6.88 -5.66 4.14
C GLY A 7 7.30 -4.40 3.36
N TRP A 8 7.14 -4.45 2.05
CA TRP A 8 7.38 -3.33 1.14
C TRP A 8 6.41 -2.15 1.35
N ALA A 9 5.14 -2.42 1.67
CA ALA A 9 4.14 -1.37 1.86
C ALA A 9 4.55 -0.35 2.92
N SER A 10 5.10 -0.83 4.04
CA SER A 10 5.59 0.08 5.08
C SER A 10 6.73 0.97 4.60
N HIS A 11 7.62 0.47 3.73
CA HIS A 11 8.71 1.27 3.19
C HIS A 11 8.17 2.37 2.27
N VAL A 12 7.24 2.01 1.38
CA VAL A 12 6.63 2.94 0.42
C VAL A 12 5.85 4.04 1.14
N TRP A 13 4.99 3.70 2.10
CA TRP A 13 4.17 4.68 2.83
C TRP A 13 4.96 5.59 3.78
N ARG A 14 6.19 5.21 4.13
CA ARG A 14 7.12 6.06 4.90
C ARG A 14 8.04 6.88 4.01
N SER A 15 8.13 6.54 2.73
CA SER A 15 9.05 7.20 1.81
C SER A 15 8.53 8.58 1.43
N ARG A 16 9.34 9.60 1.71
CA ARG A 16 9.14 10.95 1.14
C ARG A 16 9.81 11.11 -0.22
N GLY A 17 10.39 10.04 -0.75
CA GLY A 17 11.06 10.02 -2.05
C GLY A 17 10.10 9.76 -3.22
N PRO A 18 10.64 9.58 -4.43
CA PRO A 18 9.85 9.42 -5.66
C PRO A 18 8.82 8.29 -5.59
N ILE A 19 9.12 7.20 -4.88
CA ILE A 19 8.22 6.05 -4.77
C ILE A 19 6.96 6.36 -3.95
N GLY A 20 7.08 7.11 -2.85
CA GLY A 20 5.94 7.55 -2.04
C GLY A 20 5.08 8.54 -2.82
N LEU A 21 5.73 9.54 -3.44
CA LEU A 21 5.06 10.52 -4.29
C LEU A 21 4.30 9.87 -5.45
N ALA A 22 4.90 8.90 -6.13
CA ALA A 22 4.27 8.19 -7.25
C ALA A 22 3.09 7.30 -6.81
N THR A 23 3.08 6.82 -5.57
CA THR A 23 1.96 6.03 -5.04
C THR A 23 0.83 6.89 -4.49
N ASP A 24 1.14 8.02 -3.85
CA ASP A 24 0.13 8.98 -3.40
C ASP A 24 -0.55 9.73 -4.55
N TRP A 25 0.09 9.84 -5.72
CA TRP A 25 -0.51 10.49 -6.88
C TRP A 25 -1.74 9.74 -7.41
N GLU A 26 -2.87 10.45 -7.55
CA GLU A 26 -4.11 9.92 -8.15
C GLU A 26 -4.22 10.39 -9.61
N PRO A 27 -4.24 9.48 -10.60
CA PRO A 27 -4.45 9.86 -11.99
C PRO A 27 -5.89 10.36 -12.21
N ASP A 28 -6.03 11.59 -12.71
CA ASP A 28 -7.31 12.22 -13.03
C ASP A 28 -8.00 11.61 -14.28
N LYS A 29 -7.23 11.00 -15.18
CA LYS A 29 -7.75 10.49 -16.46
C LYS A 29 -8.16 9.01 -16.42
N ARG A 30 -9.20 8.66 -17.19
CA ARG A 30 -9.61 7.25 -17.39
C ARG A 30 -8.56 6.48 -18.17
N ARG A 31 -8.12 5.35 -17.62
CA ARG A 31 -7.26 4.38 -18.31
C ARG A 31 -8.03 3.69 -19.45
N PRO A 32 -7.44 3.49 -20.65
CA PRO A 32 -8.08 2.77 -21.74
C PRO A 32 -8.41 1.32 -21.37
N ARG A 33 -9.34 0.70 -22.11
CA ARG A 33 -9.78 -0.69 -21.90
C ARG A 33 -8.61 -1.65 -22.17
N GLY A 34 -8.44 -2.66 -21.30
CA GLY A 34 -7.35 -3.64 -21.41
C GLY A 34 -6.85 -4.07 -20.02
N ARG A 35 -5.63 -3.66 -19.66
CA ARG A 35 -4.96 -4.02 -18.40
C ARG A 35 -5.86 -3.78 -17.17
N PRO A 36 -5.83 -4.66 -16.16
CA PRO A 36 -6.52 -4.44 -14.89
C PRO A 36 -6.29 -3.02 -14.34
N ARG A 37 -7.39 -2.40 -13.90
CA ARG A 37 -7.38 -1.07 -13.25
C ARG A 37 -6.73 -1.09 -11.86
N GLN A 38 -6.51 -2.28 -11.33
CA GLN A 38 -6.02 -2.47 -9.98
C GLN A 38 -4.62 -1.91 -9.78
N ARG A 39 -4.49 -1.05 -8.78
CA ARG A 39 -3.22 -0.50 -8.31
C ARG A 39 -2.56 -1.50 -7.37
N TRP A 40 -1.24 -1.37 -7.22
CA TRP A 40 -0.51 -2.11 -6.19
C TRP A 40 -1.10 -1.82 -4.80
N GLU A 41 -1.42 -0.56 -4.50
CA GLU A 41 -1.97 -0.14 -3.21
C GLU A 41 -3.33 -0.79 -2.91
N ASP A 42 -4.19 -0.99 -3.92
CA ASP A 42 -5.47 -1.70 -3.74
C ASP A 42 -5.27 -3.13 -3.26
N ARG A 43 -4.23 -3.81 -3.75
CA ARG A 43 -3.88 -5.17 -3.29
C ARG A 43 -3.34 -5.15 -1.87
N ILE A 44 -2.51 -4.17 -1.53
CA ILE A 44 -2.01 -4.00 -0.17
C ILE A 44 -3.14 -3.74 0.81
N LYS A 45 -4.05 -2.81 0.51
CA LYS A 45 -5.23 -2.52 1.34
C LYS A 45 -6.09 -3.76 1.55
N LYS A 46 -6.34 -4.54 0.49
CA LYS A 46 -7.08 -5.79 0.59
C LYS A 46 -6.39 -6.83 1.48
N ASP A 47 -5.07 -6.96 1.38
CA ASP A 47 -4.29 -7.88 2.20
C ASP A 47 -4.24 -7.41 3.67
N ALA A 48 -4.11 -6.10 3.91
CA ALA A 48 -4.11 -5.50 5.24
C ALA A 48 -5.48 -5.65 5.93
N SER A 49 -6.59 -5.41 5.22
CA SER A 49 -7.94 -5.64 5.75
C SER A 49 -8.20 -7.09 6.15
N LYS A 50 -7.65 -8.07 5.41
CA LYS A 50 -7.75 -9.49 5.79
C LYS A 50 -7.03 -9.82 7.10
N LEU A 51 -6.05 -9.01 7.47
CA LEU A 51 -5.27 -9.14 8.71
C LEU A 51 -5.80 -8.22 9.82
N GLY A 52 -6.94 -7.54 9.62
CA GLY A 52 -7.51 -6.58 10.58
C GLY A 52 -6.81 -5.22 10.62
N ALA A 53 -5.82 -4.99 9.75
CA ALA A 53 -5.04 -3.76 9.66
C ALA A 53 -5.68 -2.77 8.68
N ASN A 54 -6.92 -2.33 8.98
CA ASN A 54 -7.67 -1.44 8.08
C ASN A 54 -7.00 -0.06 7.90
N ASP A 55 -6.38 0.48 8.95
CA ASP A 55 -5.62 1.74 8.90
C ASP A 55 -4.15 1.51 8.54
N GLY A 56 -3.91 0.74 7.48
CA GLY A 56 -2.56 0.26 7.12
C GLY A 56 -1.50 1.36 6.97
N LYS A 57 -1.86 2.54 6.44
CA LYS A 57 -0.92 3.67 6.30
C LYS A 57 -0.48 4.24 7.65
N GLU A 58 -1.42 4.42 8.58
CA GLU A 58 -1.15 4.90 9.94
C GLU A 58 -0.38 3.84 10.74
N LEU A 59 -0.84 2.60 10.66
CA LEU A 59 -0.18 1.46 11.29
C LEU A 59 1.26 1.27 10.79
N ALA A 60 1.53 1.54 9.52
CA ALA A 60 2.87 1.44 8.94
C ALA A 60 3.85 2.52 9.41
N GLN A 61 3.37 3.63 10.00
CA GLN A 61 4.22 4.61 10.65
C GLN A 61 4.79 4.05 11.96
N ASP A 62 4.00 3.25 12.67
CA ASP A 62 4.44 2.51 13.85
C ASP A 62 5.13 1.19 13.42
N ARG A 63 6.46 1.17 13.51
CA ARG A 63 7.26 0.00 13.10
C ARG A 63 6.94 -1.25 13.91
N ASP A 64 6.61 -1.10 15.18
CA ASP A 64 6.39 -2.25 16.07
C ASP A 64 4.99 -2.81 15.87
N ARG A 65 3.98 -1.96 15.73
CA ARG A 65 2.65 -2.41 15.28
C ARG A 65 2.68 -3.02 13.89
N TRP A 66 3.43 -2.46 12.94
CA TRP A 66 3.59 -3.04 11.60
C TRP A 66 4.27 -4.42 11.64
N ARG A 67 5.15 -4.67 12.61
CA ARG A 67 5.76 -5.98 12.81
C ARG A 67 4.77 -7.03 13.34
N LEU A 68 3.58 -6.64 13.79
CA LEU A 68 2.57 -7.59 14.27
C LEU A 68 1.54 -7.99 13.22
N VAL A 69 1.52 -7.30 12.06
CA VAL A 69 0.64 -7.56 10.91
C VAL A 69 1.31 -8.42 9.86
#